data_AF-A0A6J3LVZ7-F1
#
_entry.id   AF-A0A6J3LVZ7-F1
#
_cell.length_a   1.000
_cell.length_b   1.000
_cell.length_c   1.000
_cell.angle_alpha   90.00
_cell.angle_beta   90.00
_cell.angle_gamma   90.00
#
_symmetry.space_group_name_H-M   'P 1'
#
loop_
_entity.id
_entity.type
_entity.pdbx_description
1 polymer ?
#
loop_
_entity_poly.entity_id
_entity_poly.type
_entity_poly.pdbx_seq_one_letter_code
_entity_poly.pdbx_strand_id
1 'polypeptide(L)'
;MSELRIRTTIAQRHDVFDRTGELPFVVLFGLTRHSEDDLDPRPLTIDTRKSALDVPYAIAHGLLCLFNIDGGFIDALRETHIPQALRELPNLDNDKMKPFMTLPTPVDRPQGLRTDIVTRFEYLIEKDSALGSMLRPGTKYEIRFPRVGPTPMLSDLGVRWCAYGDPKDVIGDSAGPLYDSEPLTLVGTGATKAHVRFQVVPSLLWPPELVTNEAKITANGERAVYLKVTTTQSGSEPVSVQTGGKQWYIHSTDLWGEPQFEYMWRIIHPDKPLPETCLRIVNQATGNIVRSPRPFSAQGPPGYSGAAAPLLDDMVTIEPGRPVVRLVDISKFIIGWPIQGRLPDGRYEIHLIERGIDDRVPQRLRVPKRLWNKQVLPARLFSDDVVEFRIQDGEVVG
;
A
#
# COMPACT_ATOMS: atom_id res chain seq x y z
N MET A 1 1.29 -21.63 -33.00
CA MET A 1 1.16 -20.33 -32.31
C MET A 1 2.46 -20.08 -31.58
N SER A 2 3.01 -18.87 -31.69
CA SER A 2 4.19 -18.47 -30.92
C SER A 2 3.79 -18.13 -29.49
N GLU A 3 4.64 -18.44 -28.52
CA GLU A 3 4.41 -18.09 -27.12
C GLU A 3 5.11 -16.77 -26.80
N LEU A 4 4.39 -15.85 -26.16
CA LEU A 4 4.97 -14.63 -25.63
C LEU A 4 5.05 -14.72 -24.11
N ARG A 5 6.28 -14.71 -23.57
CA ARG A 5 6.52 -14.81 -22.13
C ARG A 5 6.25 -13.48 -21.42
N ILE A 6 5.30 -13.51 -20.50
CA ILE A 6 4.97 -12.40 -19.61
C ILE A 6 5.44 -12.75 -18.21
N ARG A 7 6.42 -12.00 -17.68
CA ARG A 7 6.77 -12.13 -16.26
C ARG A 7 5.59 -11.66 -15.43
N THR A 8 5.18 -12.49 -14.49
CA THR A 8 3.98 -12.28 -13.65
C THR A 8 4.33 -12.33 -12.17
N THR A 9 3.78 -11.38 -11.43
CA THR A 9 3.77 -11.35 -9.97
C THR A 9 2.34 -11.19 -9.51
N ILE A 10 1.92 -11.95 -8.50
CA ILE A 10 0.64 -11.76 -7.81
C ILE A 10 0.92 -11.45 -6.34
N ALA A 11 0.23 -10.44 -5.82
CA ALA A 11 0.32 -9.98 -4.44
C ALA A 11 -1.05 -9.43 -4.01
N GLN A 12 -1.16 -9.00 -2.77
CA GLN A 12 -2.35 -8.40 -2.20
C GLN A 12 -2.00 -7.06 -1.59
N ARG A 13 -2.98 -6.16 -1.52
CA ARG A 13 -2.79 -4.87 -0.84
C ARG A 13 -2.79 -5.04 0.67
N HIS A 14 -3.65 -5.90 1.20
CA HIS A 14 -3.77 -6.18 2.62
C HIS A 14 -3.80 -7.69 2.83
N ASP A 15 -3.28 -8.18 3.95
CA ASP A 15 -3.34 -9.60 4.34
C ASP A 15 -4.66 -9.97 5.05
N VAL A 16 -5.67 -9.11 4.97
CA VAL A 16 -6.97 -9.32 5.59
C VAL A 16 -8.10 -8.99 4.60
N PHE A 17 -9.06 -9.92 4.47
CA PHE A 17 -10.35 -9.69 3.82
C PHE A 17 -11.39 -9.38 4.89
N ASP A 18 -11.90 -8.15 4.88
CA ASP A 18 -12.94 -7.70 5.79
C ASP A 18 -14.34 -8.01 5.23
N ARG A 19 -15.13 -8.81 5.95
CA ARG A 19 -16.47 -9.20 5.49
C ARG A 19 -17.48 -8.07 5.54
N THR A 20 -17.22 -6.97 6.26
CA THR A 20 -18.04 -5.75 6.17
C THR A 20 -17.82 -5.01 4.85
N GLY A 21 -16.66 -5.22 4.20
CA GLY A 21 -16.18 -4.54 3.01
C GLY A 21 -15.73 -3.09 3.22
N GLU A 22 -15.62 -2.64 4.47
CA GLU A 22 -15.11 -1.30 4.78
C GLU A 22 -13.63 -1.18 4.41
N LEU A 23 -12.84 -2.25 4.61
CA LEU A 23 -11.49 -2.36 4.04
C LEU A 23 -11.54 -3.11 2.69
N PRO A 24 -11.28 -2.45 1.55
CA PRO A 24 -11.29 -3.11 0.24
C PRO A 24 -10.15 -4.12 0.12
N PHE A 25 -10.49 -5.34 -0.30
CA PHE A 25 -9.51 -6.39 -0.57
C PHE A 25 -9.15 -6.43 -2.06
N VAL A 26 -7.89 -6.16 -2.37
CA VAL A 26 -7.38 -6.06 -3.74
C VAL A 26 -6.29 -7.09 -4.00
N VAL A 27 -6.49 -7.88 -5.05
CA VAL A 27 -5.46 -8.73 -5.66
C VAL A 27 -4.70 -7.88 -6.68
N LEU A 28 -3.39 -7.81 -6.51
CA LEU A 28 -2.47 -7.04 -7.34
C LEU A 28 -1.74 -7.98 -8.29
N PHE A 29 -1.74 -7.64 -9.58
CA PHE A 29 -0.95 -8.29 -10.61
C PHE A 29 0.12 -7.34 -11.14
N GLY A 30 1.36 -7.80 -11.18
CA GLY A 30 2.47 -7.15 -11.87
C GLY A 30 2.77 -7.90 -13.15
N LEU A 31 2.75 -7.22 -14.29
CA LEU A 31 2.94 -7.81 -15.61
C LEU A 31 4.06 -7.10 -16.37
N THR A 32 4.87 -7.90 -17.05
CA THR A 32 6.00 -7.42 -17.85
C THR A 32 6.22 -8.32 -19.05
N ARG A 33 6.28 -7.74 -20.25
CA ARG A 33 6.79 -8.44 -21.44
C ARG A 33 8.26 -8.80 -21.24
N HIS A 34 8.57 -10.09 -21.13
CA HIS A 34 9.88 -10.62 -20.73
C HIS A 34 10.43 -11.65 -21.74
N SER A 35 9.77 -11.85 -22.88
CA SER A 35 10.31 -12.77 -23.88
C SER A 35 11.59 -12.20 -24.48
N GLU A 36 12.65 -13.00 -24.55
CA GLU A 36 13.90 -12.61 -25.24
C GLU A 36 13.66 -12.38 -26.74
N ASP A 37 12.69 -13.10 -27.29
CA ASP A 37 12.26 -12.99 -28.70
C ASP A 37 11.27 -11.85 -28.96
N ASP A 38 10.83 -11.14 -27.92
CA ASP A 38 9.90 -10.02 -28.06
C ASP A 38 10.65 -8.71 -28.29
N LEU A 39 10.83 -8.39 -29.57
CA LEU A 39 11.49 -7.17 -30.03
C LEU A 39 10.50 -6.15 -30.61
N ASP A 40 9.19 -6.38 -30.47
CA ASP A 40 8.19 -5.48 -31.06
C ASP A 40 8.19 -4.13 -30.29
N PRO A 41 8.48 -3.00 -30.97
CA PRO A 41 8.59 -1.71 -30.33
C PRO A 41 7.23 -1.14 -29.90
N ARG A 42 6.12 -1.70 -30.39
CA ARG A 42 4.77 -1.23 -30.07
C ARG A 42 4.34 -1.77 -28.71
N PRO A 43 3.49 -1.06 -27.96
CA PRO A 43 2.83 -1.64 -26.81
C PRO A 43 1.94 -2.82 -27.21
N LEU A 44 1.66 -3.73 -26.28
CA LEU A 44 0.74 -4.85 -26.48
C LEU A 44 -0.53 -4.60 -25.67
N THR A 45 -1.66 -4.45 -26.33
CA THR A 45 -2.98 -4.37 -25.69
C THR A 45 -3.56 -5.78 -25.57
N ILE A 46 -4.09 -6.11 -24.40
CA ILE A 46 -4.64 -7.44 -24.10
C ILE A 46 -6.05 -7.31 -23.52
N ASP A 47 -6.93 -8.26 -23.85
CA ASP A 47 -8.23 -8.42 -23.20
C ASP A 47 -8.04 -9.13 -21.86
N THR A 48 -8.50 -8.50 -20.78
CA THR A 48 -8.36 -9.00 -19.41
C THR A 48 -9.51 -9.93 -19.00
N ARG A 49 -10.64 -9.90 -19.73
CA ARG A 49 -11.82 -10.72 -19.42
C ARG A 49 -11.53 -12.18 -19.65
N LYS A 50 -12.06 -13.04 -18.77
CA LYS A 50 -11.90 -14.50 -18.90
C LYS A 50 -10.45 -14.94 -19.04
N SER A 51 -9.56 -14.23 -18.35
CA SER A 51 -8.11 -14.50 -18.28
C SER A 51 -7.69 -14.72 -16.82
N ALA A 52 -6.40 -14.94 -16.57
CA ALA A 52 -5.82 -15.02 -15.23
C ALA A 52 -6.01 -13.72 -14.40
N LEU A 53 -6.31 -12.59 -15.04
CA LEU A 53 -6.53 -11.29 -14.39
C LEU A 53 -7.97 -11.12 -13.90
N ASP A 54 -8.89 -11.93 -14.43
CA ASP A 54 -10.26 -12.07 -13.96
C ASP A 54 -10.28 -13.13 -12.86
N VAL A 55 -10.09 -12.72 -11.61
CA VAL A 55 -9.80 -13.65 -10.49
C VAL A 55 -10.88 -14.73 -10.30
N PRO A 56 -12.19 -14.43 -10.27
CA PRO A 56 -13.23 -15.45 -10.17
C PRO A 56 -13.20 -16.44 -11.33
N TYR A 57 -13.12 -15.94 -12.58
CA TYR A 57 -13.05 -16.79 -13.76
C TYR A 57 -11.80 -17.68 -13.72
N ALA A 58 -10.65 -17.10 -13.40
CA ALA A 58 -9.37 -17.77 -13.34
C ALA A 58 -9.38 -18.92 -12.33
N ILE A 59 -9.98 -18.71 -11.16
CA ILE A 59 -10.15 -19.79 -10.17
C ILE A 59 -11.11 -20.87 -10.68
N ALA A 60 -12.24 -20.48 -11.28
CA ALA A 60 -13.25 -21.43 -11.78
C ALA A 60 -12.70 -22.33 -12.91
N HIS A 61 -11.82 -21.79 -13.75
CA HIS A 61 -11.25 -22.46 -14.92
C HIS A 61 -9.82 -22.98 -14.70
N GLY A 62 -9.29 -22.90 -13.47
CA GLY A 62 -7.99 -23.47 -13.11
C GLY A 62 -6.78 -22.68 -13.62
N LEU A 63 -6.95 -21.42 -14.06
CA LEU A 63 -5.84 -20.50 -14.34
C LEU A 63 -5.20 -19.96 -13.04
N LEU A 64 -5.98 -19.93 -11.96
CA LEU A 64 -5.54 -19.67 -10.58
C LEU A 64 -6.07 -20.76 -9.66
N CYS A 65 -5.37 -21.00 -8.55
CA CYS A 65 -5.80 -21.89 -7.49
C CYS A 65 -6.13 -21.08 -6.22
N LEU A 66 -7.26 -21.40 -5.57
CA LEU A 66 -7.62 -20.91 -4.24
C LEU A 66 -7.51 -22.05 -3.21
N PHE A 67 -6.75 -21.84 -2.14
CA PHE A 67 -6.52 -22.82 -1.07
C PHE A 67 -7.00 -22.30 0.28
N ASN A 68 -7.48 -23.20 1.13
CA ASN A 68 -7.65 -22.94 2.57
C ASN A 68 -6.39 -23.43 3.31
N ILE A 69 -5.70 -22.53 4.02
CA ILE A 69 -4.41 -22.78 4.67
C ILE A 69 -4.57 -23.38 6.08
N ASP A 70 -5.71 -23.19 6.75
CA ASP A 70 -5.89 -23.60 8.16
C ASP A 70 -6.03 -25.13 8.34
N GLY A 71 -5.90 -25.91 7.27
CA GLY A 71 -5.85 -27.38 7.27
C GLY A 71 -4.52 -28.01 7.73
N GLY A 72 -3.54 -27.23 8.20
CA GLY A 72 -2.22 -27.73 8.62
C GLY A 72 -1.16 -27.70 7.51
N PHE A 73 0.11 -27.64 7.90
CA PHE A 73 1.23 -27.21 7.04
C PHE A 73 1.47 -28.09 5.79
N ILE A 74 1.99 -27.39 4.79
CA ILE A 74 2.28 -27.75 3.40
C ILE A 74 3.14 -29.03 3.30
N ASP A 75 2.57 -30.08 2.70
CA ASP A 75 3.22 -30.73 1.56
C ASP A 75 2.25 -31.56 0.70
N ALA A 76 2.51 -31.49 -0.60
CA ALA A 76 2.06 -32.39 -1.67
C ALA A 76 0.57 -32.41 -2.08
N LEU A 77 0.32 -31.86 -3.26
CA LEU A 77 -0.36 -32.56 -4.36
C LEU A 77 -1.83 -32.99 -4.21
N ARG A 78 -2.54 -32.62 -3.15
CA ARG A 78 -3.99 -32.82 -3.09
C ARG A 78 -4.72 -31.51 -3.32
N GLU A 79 -4.88 -31.26 -4.62
CA GLU A 79 -6.07 -30.69 -5.22
C GLU A 79 -7.37 -31.12 -4.51
N THR A 80 -8.44 -30.41 -4.90
CA THR A 80 -9.86 -30.64 -4.60
C THR A 80 -10.31 -29.95 -3.31
N HIS A 81 -11.09 -28.89 -3.34
CA HIS A 81 -12.28 -28.70 -4.16
C HIS A 81 -12.37 -27.22 -4.54
N ILE A 82 -12.24 -26.89 -5.84
CA ILE A 82 -12.97 -25.74 -6.36
C ILE A 82 -14.43 -26.10 -6.06
N PRO A 83 -15.13 -25.45 -5.12
CA PRO A 83 -16.50 -25.83 -4.83
C PRO A 83 -17.28 -25.74 -6.13
N GLN A 84 -18.14 -26.69 -6.41
CA GLN A 84 -18.92 -26.73 -7.65
C GLN A 84 -19.62 -25.38 -7.94
N ALA A 85 -19.99 -24.65 -6.87
CA ALA A 85 -20.46 -23.27 -6.89
C ALA A 85 -19.53 -22.26 -7.64
N LEU A 86 -18.20 -22.44 -7.62
CA LEU A 86 -17.27 -21.59 -8.39
C LEU A 86 -17.31 -21.90 -9.90
N ARG A 87 -17.47 -23.18 -10.28
CA ARG A 87 -17.59 -23.61 -11.68
C ARG A 87 -18.94 -23.21 -12.28
N GLU A 88 -19.96 -23.11 -11.43
CA GLU A 88 -21.31 -22.68 -11.76
C GLU A 88 -21.49 -21.15 -11.64
N LEU A 89 -20.42 -20.40 -11.35
CA LEU A 89 -20.55 -18.94 -11.34
C LEU A 89 -20.97 -18.47 -12.72
N PRO A 90 -22.03 -17.65 -12.81
CA PRO A 90 -22.31 -16.95 -14.05
C PRO A 90 -21.03 -16.23 -14.47
N ASN A 91 -20.81 -16.08 -15.77
CA ASN A 91 -19.81 -15.16 -16.30
C ASN A 91 -20.10 -13.80 -15.68
N LEU A 92 -19.46 -13.51 -14.55
CA LEU A 92 -19.54 -12.25 -13.88
C LEU A 92 -18.56 -11.40 -14.67
N ASP A 93 -19.05 -10.89 -15.80
CA ASP A 93 -18.52 -9.66 -16.35
C ASP A 93 -18.65 -8.67 -15.20
N ASN A 94 -17.54 -8.50 -14.46
CA ASN A 94 -17.46 -7.45 -13.49
C ASN A 94 -17.46 -6.18 -14.33
N ASP A 95 -18.62 -5.54 -14.50
CA ASP A 95 -18.80 -4.33 -15.33
C ASP A 95 -17.84 -3.19 -14.92
N LYS A 96 -17.24 -3.29 -13.73
CA LYS A 96 -16.23 -2.36 -13.21
C LYS A 96 -14.79 -2.73 -13.60
N MET A 97 -14.56 -3.94 -14.11
CA MET A 97 -13.24 -4.38 -14.56
C MET A 97 -12.89 -3.71 -15.88
N LYS A 98 -11.67 -3.18 -15.98
CA LYS A 98 -11.17 -2.63 -17.24
C LYS A 98 -10.99 -3.78 -18.24
N PRO A 99 -11.76 -3.82 -19.34
CA PRO A 99 -11.75 -4.96 -20.26
C PRO A 99 -10.44 -5.10 -21.02
N PHE A 100 -9.69 -4.00 -21.17
CA PHE A 100 -8.40 -4.00 -21.84
C PHE A 100 -7.34 -3.37 -20.97
N MET A 101 -6.11 -3.85 -21.13
CA MET A 101 -4.93 -3.23 -20.54
C MET A 101 -3.76 -3.27 -21.51
N THR A 102 -2.79 -2.38 -21.29
CA THR A 102 -1.64 -2.22 -22.16
C THR A 102 -0.36 -2.59 -21.43
N LEU A 103 0.43 -3.46 -22.07
CA LEU A 103 1.78 -3.81 -21.66
C LEU A 103 2.77 -2.99 -22.50
N PRO A 104 3.54 -2.09 -21.87
CA PRO A 104 4.49 -1.25 -22.59
C PRO A 104 5.55 -2.05 -23.34
N THR A 105 6.15 -1.38 -24.33
CA THR A 105 7.23 -1.92 -25.12
C THR A 105 8.40 -2.44 -24.26
N PRO A 106 9.05 -3.55 -24.65
CA PRO A 106 10.29 -4.00 -24.04
C PRO A 106 11.50 -3.18 -24.51
N VAL A 107 11.38 -2.45 -25.64
CA VAL A 107 12.45 -1.62 -26.21
C VAL A 107 12.76 -0.44 -25.28
N ASP A 108 14.04 -0.15 -25.08
CA ASP A 108 14.56 0.92 -24.23
C ASP A 108 14.09 0.89 -22.75
N ARG A 109 13.65 -0.27 -22.25
CA ARG A 109 13.20 -0.40 -20.88
C ARG A 109 14.36 -0.21 -19.88
N PRO A 110 14.18 0.62 -18.83
CA PRO A 110 15.16 0.70 -17.76
C PRO A 110 15.32 -0.64 -17.04
N GLN A 111 16.53 -1.17 -17.02
CA GLN A 111 16.84 -2.47 -16.41
C GLN A 111 16.91 -2.37 -14.88
N GLY A 112 16.25 -3.28 -14.15
CA GLY A 112 16.40 -3.41 -12.71
C GLY A 112 15.27 -4.18 -12.03
N LEU A 113 15.59 -4.97 -10.99
CA LEU A 113 14.64 -5.91 -10.36
C LEU A 113 13.30 -5.26 -9.93
N ARG A 114 13.30 -4.01 -9.46
CA ARG A 114 12.09 -3.26 -9.05
C ARG A 114 11.44 -2.47 -10.18
N THR A 115 12.19 -2.13 -11.23
CA THR A 115 11.71 -1.38 -12.42
C THR A 115 11.26 -2.30 -13.55
N ASP A 116 11.54 -3.61 -13.44
CA ASP A 116 11.13 -4.60 -14.42
C ASP A 116 9.60 -4.74 -14.49
N ILE A 117 8.85 -4.49 -13.41
CA ILE A 117 7.37 -4.51 -13.44
C ILE A 117 6.86 -3.18 -13.99
N VAL A 118 6.34 -3.22 -15.22
CA VAL A 118 5.94 -2.00 -15.93
C VAL A 118 4.44 -1.74 -15.82
N THR A 119 3.62 -2.80 -15.76
CA THR A 119 2.16 -2.65 -15.66
C THR A 119 1.63 -3.28 -14.39
N ARG A 120 0.82 -2.51 -13.65
CA ARG A 120 0.07 -2.98 -12.49
C ARG A 120 -1.40 -3.12 -12.86
N PHE A 121 -2.00 -4.24 -12.49
CA PHE A 121 -3.44 -4.48 -12.61
C PHE A 121 -4.01 -4.84 -11.23
N GLU A 122 -5.15 -4.28 -10.90
CA GLU A 122 -5.77 -4.42 -9.58
C GLU A 122 -7.16 -5.02 -9.75
N TYR A 123 -7.40 -6.14 -9.08
CA TYR A 123 -8.71 -6.79 -9.04
C TYR A 123 -9.30 -6.67 -7.63
N LEU A 124 -10.42 -5.96 -7.51
CA LEU A 124 -11.18 -5.84 -6.27
C LEU A 124 -12.08 -7.06 -6.09
N ILE A 125 -11.92 -7.78 -4.98
CA ILE A 125 -12.87 -8.82 -4.58
C ILE A 125 -13.94 -8.16 -3.70
N GLU A 126 -15.11 -7.90 -4.26
CA GLU A 126 -16.23 -7.31 -3.51
C GLU A 126 -16.82 -8.31 -2.50
N LYS A 127 -17.24 -7.83 -1.32
CA LYS A 127 -17.77 -8.67 -0.22
C LYS A 127 -18.98 -9.53 -0.61
N ASP A 128 -19.85 -8.96 -1.45
CA ASP A 128 -21.10 -9.61 -1.89
C ASP A 128 -20.94 -10.27 -3.27
N SER A 129 -19.76 -10.17 -3.88
CA SER A 129 -19.47 -10.96 -5.08
C SER A 129 -19.56 -12.45 -4.76
N ALA A 130 -19.76 -13.25 -5.80
CA ALA A 130 -19.72 -14.71 -5.69
C ALA A 130 -18.48 -15.23 -4.94
N LEU A 131 -17.29 -14.78 -5.37
CA LEU A 131 -16.03 -15.17 -4.72
C LEU A 131 -15.97 -14.65 -3.27
N GLY A 132 -16.32 -13.38 -3.05
CA GLY A 132 -16.30 -12.76 -1.73
C GLY A 132 -17.23 -13.44 -0.71
N SER A 133 -18.41 -13.87 -1.15
CA SER A 133 -19.41 -14.55 -0.31
C SER A 133 -18.99 -15.96 0.11
N MET A 134 -18.08 -16.60 -0.62
CA MET A 134 -17.57 -17.93 -0.30
C MET A 134 -16.46 -17.92 0.76
N LEU A 135 -15.81 -16.76 0.97
CA LEU A 135 -14.72 -16.57 1.91
C LEU A 135 -15.28 -16.55 3.34
N ARG A 136 -14.91 -17.55 4.16
CA ARG A 136 -15.47 -17.74 5.49
C ARG A 136 -14.67 -16.99 6.57
N PRO A 137 -15.31 -16.20 7.45
CA PRO A 137 -14.65 -15.63 8.62
C PRO A 137 -13.84 -16.65 9.42
N GLY A 138 -12.68 -16.23 9.94
CA GLY A 138 -11.79 -17.09 10.71
C GLY A 138 -10.92 -18.03 9.89
N THR A 139 -11.06 -18.02 8.56
CA THR A 139 -10.30 -18.89 7.65
C THR A 139 -9.20 -18.10 6.92
N LYS A 140 -8.03 -18.72 6.74
CA LYS A 140 -6.92 -18.23 5.93
C LYS A 140 -6.94 -18.84 4.55
N TYR A 141 -6.76 -18.00 3.54
CA TYR A 141 -6.76 -18.41 2.14
C TYR A 141 -5.46 -18.03 1.44
N GLU A 142 -5.09 -18.85 0.45
CA GLU A 142 -4.01 -18.58 -0.49
C GLU A 142 -4.54 -18.58 -1.93
N ILE A 143 -4.25 -17.54 -2.72
CA ILE A 143 -4.46 -17.53 -4.18
C ILE A 143 -3.08 -17.56 -4.85
N ARG A 144 -2.87 -18.48 -5.79
CA ARG A 144 -1.62 -18.52 -6.58
C ARG A 144 -1.85 -19.14 -7.94
N PHE A 145 -0.90 -18.95 -8.84
CA PHE A 145 -0.86 -19.73 -10.07
C PHE A 145 -0.68 -21.24 -9.76
N PRO A 146 -1.29 -22.12 -10.58
CA PRO A 146 -1.07 -23.56 -10.49
C PRO A 146 0.44 -23.88 -10.52
N ARG A 147 0.86 -24.86 -9.69
CA ARG A 147 2.23 -25.41 -9.78
C ARG A 147 2.11 -26.78 -10.43
N VAL A 148 2.80 -26.98 -11.55
CA VAL A 148 2.96 -28.29 -12.17
C VAL A 148 4.47 -28.58 -12.17
N GLY A 149 4.90 -29.56 -11.36
CA GLY A 149 6.29 -29.96 -11.25
C GLY A 149 7.24 -28.99 -10.49
N PRO A 150 8.56 -29.29 -10.46
CA PRO A 150 9.57 -28.57 -9.67
C PRO A 150 10.17 -27.32 -10.34
N THR A 151 9.84 -27.06 -11.61
CA THR A 151 10.39 -25.95 -12.41
C THR A 151 9.38 -24.78 -12.43
N PRO A 152 9.79 -23.50 -12.50
CA PRO A 152 8.84 -22.41 -12.74
C PRO A 152 8.17 -22.62 -14.12
N MET A 153 7.00 -23.27 -14.13
CA MET A 153 6.28 -23.55 -15.37
C MET A 153 5.63 -22.29 -15.91
N LEU A 154 5.64 -22.23 -17.24
CA LEU A 154 4.83 -21.34 -18.05
C LEU A 154 3.36 -21.68 -17.79
N SER A 155 2.59 -20.73 -17.25
CA SER A 155 1.15 -20.88 -17.09
C SER A 155 0.44 -20.11 -18.19
N ASP A 156 -0.46 -20.75 -18.93
CA ASP A 156 -1.33 -20.01 -19.85
C ASP A 156 -2.10 -18.94 -19.07
N LEU A 157 -2.02 -17.69 -19.51
CA LEU A 157 -2.76 -16.59 -18.89
C LEU A 157 -4.22 -16.56 -19.35
N GLY A 158 -4.62 -17.39 -20.32
CA GLY A 158 -6.00 -17.49 -20.81
C GLY A 158 -6.47 -16.23 -21.55
N VAL A 159 -5.53 -15.37 -21.98
CA VAL A 159 -5.85 -14.16 -22.74
C VAL A 159 -6.33 -14.56 -24.13
N ARG A 160 -7.60 -14.26 -24.42
CA ARG A 160 -8.28 -14.67 -25.66
C ARG A 160 -8.03 -13.74 -26.84
N TRP A 161 -7.66 -12.49 -26.56
CA TRP A 161 -7.38 -11.50 -27.58
C TRP A 161 -6.23 -10.59 -27.15
N CYS A 162 -5.29 -10.36 -28.05
CA CYS A 162 -4.23 -9.37 -27.91
C CYS A 162 -3.85 -8.76 -29.27
N ALA A 163 -3.38 -7.53 -29.25
CA ALA A 163 -2.90 -6.83 -30.45
C ALA A 163 -1.78 -5.85 -30.10
N TYR A 164 -0.80 -5.72 -31.00
CA TYR A 164 0.21 -4.68 -30.88
C TYR A 164 -0.36 -3.33 -31.31
N GLY A 165 -0.32 -2.36 -30.40
CA GLY A 165 -0.88 -1.03 -30.57
C GLY A 165 -1.51 -0.51 -29.28
N ASP A 166 -1.70 0.80 -29.21
CA ASP A 166 -2.40 1.42 -28.09
C ASP A 166 -3.90 1.11 -28.15
N PRO A 167 -4.61 1.03 -27.00
CA PRO A 167 -6.02 0.70 -26.95
C PRO A 167 -6.90 1.52 -27.91
N LYS A 168 -6.55 2.80 -28.10
CA LYS A 168 -7.30 3.73 -28.97
C LYS A 168 -7.20 3.36 -30.46
N ASP A 169 -6.16 2.65 -30.86
CA ASP A 169 -5.88 2.32 -32.25
C ASP A 169 -6.32 0.90 -32.62
N VAL A 170 -6.58 0.05 -31.61
CA VAL A 170 -6.90 -1.38 -31.80
C VAL A 170 -8.27 -1.78 -31.24
N ILE A 171 -8.92 -0.91 -30.46
CA ILE A 171 -10.29 -1.12 -29.95
C ILE A 171 -11.18 -0.03 -30.55
N GLY A 172 -12.32 -0.44 -31.12
CA GLY A 172 -13.26 0.46 -31.76
C GLY A 172 -14.21 1.12 -30.76
N ASP A 173 -14.94 2.14 -31.24
CA ASP A 173 -15.91 2.90 -30.45
C ASP A 173 -17.01 2.04 -29.81
N SER A 174 -17.25 0.84 -30.35
CA SER A 174 -18.18 -0.16 -29.82
C SER A 174 -17.60 -1.03 -28.68
N ALA A 175 -16.44 -0.65 -28.11
CA ALA A 175 -15.71 -1.34 -27.04
C ALA A 175 -15.22 -2.77 -27.38
N GLY A 176 -15.17 -3.12 -28.67
CA GLY A 176 -14.64 -4.39 -29.17
C GLY A 176 -13.39 -4.22 -30.04
N PRO A 177 -12.62 -5.29 -30.28
CA PRO A 177 -11.45 -5.26 -31.17
C PRO A 177 -11.77 -4.75 -32.58
N LEU A 178 -10.85 -3.96 -33.16
CA LEU A 178 -10.91 -3.54 -34.56
C LEU A 178 -10.38 -4.60 -35.54
N TYR A 179 -9.48 -5.47 -35.05
CA TYR A 179 -8.79 -6.48 -35.83
C TYR A 179 -8.77 -7.82 -35.11
N ASP A 180 -8.47 -8.88 -35.85
CA ASP A 180 -8.25 -10.22 -35.29
C ASP A 180 -7.09 -10.21 -34.29
N SER A 181 -7.14 -11.14 -33.33
CA SER A 181 -6.06 -11.31 -32.35
C SER A 181 -4.77 -11.71 -33.05
N GLU A 182 -3.65 -11.24 -32.51
CA GLU A 182 -2.35 -11.78 -32.86
C GLU A 182 -2.31 -13.30 -32.60
N PRO A 183 -1.64 -14.10 -33.45
CA PRO A 183 -1.56 -15.56 -33.34
C PRO A 183 -0.58 -16.00 -32.24
N LEU A 184 -0.69 -15.36 -31.07
CA LEU A 184 0.20 -15.48 -29.92
C LEU A 184 -0.54 -16.04 -28.72
N THR A 185 0.12 -16.90 -27.95
CA THR A 185 -0.35 -17.31 -26.62
C THR A 185 0.47 -16.62 -25.56
N LEU A 186 -0.19 -15.92 -24.64
CA LEU A 186 0.49 -15.23 -23.54
C LEU A 186 0.69 -16.19 -22.37
N VAL A 187 1.94 -16.46 -22.05
CA VAL A 187 2.32 -17.41 -21.00
C VAL A 187 3.04 -16.70 -19.86
N GLY A 188 2.55 -16.91 -18.65
CA GLY A 188 3.09 -16.36 -17.42
C GLY A 188 4.39 -17.06 -17.02
N THR A 189 5.48 -16.31 -16.85
CA THR A 189 6.69 -16.75 -16.14
C THR A 189 6.66 -16.19 -14.72
N GLY A 190 6.50 -17.06 -13.73
CA GLY A 190 6.32 -16.64 -12.34
C GLY A 190 7.61 -16.20 -11.64
N ALA A 191 7.53 -15.19 -10.78
CA ALA A 191 8.54 -14.93 -9.76
C ALA A 191 8.40 -15.91 -8.57
N THR A 192 9.50 -16.24 -7.88
CA THR A 192 9.57 -17.22 -6.78
C THR A 192 8.69 -16.94 -5.55
N LYS A 193 7.97 -15.81 -5.49
CA LYS A 193 7.07 -15.39 -4.40
C LYS A 193 5.62 -15.05 -4.84
N ALA A 194 5.18 -15.46 -6.03
CA ALA A 194 3.87 -15.09 -6.59
C ALA A 194 2.68 -15.83 -5.92
N HIS A 195 2.29 -15.41 -4.71
CA HIS A 195 1.05 -15.86 -4.06
C HIS A 195 0.44 -14.78 -3.19
N VAL A 196 -0.88 -14.82 -3.07
CA VAL A 196 -1.70 -13.97 -2.22
C VAL A 196 -2.11 -14.74 -1.01
N ARG A 197 -1.77 -14.26 0.20
CA ARG A 197 -2.19 -14.88 1.46
C ARG A 197 -2.96 -13.89 2.30
N PHE A 198 -4.13 -14.30 2.77
CA PHE A 198 -4.96 -13.42 3.57
C PHE A 198 -5.83 -14.20 4.55
N GLN A 199 -6.20 -13.55 5.65
CA GLN A 199 -7.18 -14.05 6.60
C GLN A 199 -8.52 -13.34 6.38
N VAL A 200 -9.62 -14.08 6.46
CA VAL A 200 -10.95 -13.49 6.43
C VAL A 200 -11.39 -13.21 7.86
N VAL A 201 -11.81 -11.97 8.13
CA VAL A 201 -12.33 -11.55 9.43
C VAL A 201 -13.81 -11.16 9.30
N PRO A 202 -14.63 -11.36 10.35
CA PRO A 202 -16.04 -10.97 10.30
C PRO A 202 -16.22 -9.44 10.21
N SER A 203 -15.35 -8.71 10.92
CA SER A 203 -15.27 -7.25 10.89
C SER A 203 -13.88 -6.86 11.38
N LEU A 204 -13.31 -5.83 10.77
CA LEU A 204 -12.15 -5.17 11.34
C LEU A 204 -12.56 -4.26 12.51
N LEU A 205 -11.61 -4.06 13.42
CA LEU A 205 -11.70 -3.01 14.41
C LEU A 205 -11.13 -1.73 13.81
N TRP A 206 -12.00 -0.74 13.66
CA TRP A 206 -11.61 0.60 13.23
C TRP A 206 -11.19 1.40 14.47
N PRO A 207 -10.01 2.03 14.46
CA PRO A 207 -9.66 2.95 15.51
C PRO A 207 -10.67 4.12 15.53
N PRO A 208 -10.93 4.75 16.69
CA PRO A 208 -11.71 5.97 16.72
C PRO A 208 -11.01 7.05 15.87
N GLU A 209 -11.82 7.95 15.32
CA GLU A 209 -11.29 9.07 14.56
C GLU A 209 -10.45 9.96 15.48
N LEU A 210 -9.24 10.28 15.03
CA LEU A 210 -8.35 11.22 15.69
C LEU A 210 -8.39 12.54 14.93
N VAL A 211 -8.79 13.60 15.61
CA VAL A 211 -8.75 14.95 15.06
C VAL A 211 -7.51 15.63 15.60
N THR A 212 -6.60 16.01 14.71
CA THR A 212 -5.40 16.77 15.04
C THR A 212 -5.59 18.20 14.54
N ASN A 213 -5.47 19.16 15.46
CA ASN A 213 -5.49 20.59 15.16
C ASN A 213 -4.12 21.20 15.41
N GLU A 214 -3.79 22.21 14.63
CA GLU A 214 -2.51 22.90 14.65
C GLU A 214 -2.67 24.40 14.86
N ALA A 215 -1.83 24.97 15.72
CA ALA A 215 -1.78 26.40 15.91
C ALA A 215 -0.34 26.89 16.10
N LYS A 216 0.02 27.98 15.43
CA LYS A 216 1.25 28.71 15.75
C LYS A 216 1.11 29.37 17.12
N ILE A 217 2.11 29.18 17.96
CA ILE A 217 2.30 29.97 19.17
C ILE A 217 3.64 30.69 19.05
N THR A 218 3.58 32.02 19.09
CA THR A 218 4.75 32.86 19.30
C THR A 218 4.80 33.21 20.77
N ALA A 219 5.82 32.78 21.49
CA ALA A 219 5.99 33.22 22.88
C ALA A 219 6.38 34.70 22.88
N ASN A 220 5.65 35.53 23.62
CA ASN A 220 5.89 36.98 23.69
C ASN A 220 7.36 37.25 24.09
N GLY A 221 8.14 37.81 23.18
CA GLY A 221 9.54 38.20 23.42
C GLY A 221 10.60 37.13 23.09
N GLU A 222 10.23 35.94 22.61
CA GLU A 222 11.19 34.91 22.19
C GLU A 222 11.25 34.77 20.66
N ARG A 223 12.45 34.51 20.13
CA ARG A 223 12.69 34.10 18.73
C ARG A 223 12.19 32.69 18.41
N ALA A 224 11.68 31.98 19.41
CA ALA A 224 11.24 30.61 19.27
C ALA A 224 9.82 30.56 18.69
N VAL A 225 9.66 29.78 17.63
CA VAL A 225 8.37 29.50 16.99
C VAL A 225 7.93 28.12 17.41
N TYR A 226 6.78 28.04 18.07
CA TYR A 226 6.20 26.79 18.50
C TYR A 226 4.98 26.43 17.65
N LEU A 227 4.90 25.16 17.25
CA LEU A 227 3.70 24.55 16.72
C LEU A 227 2.99 23.83 17.87
N LYS A 228 1.79 24.30 18.23
CA LYS A 228 0.90 23.59 19.14
C LYS A 228 0.12 22.57 18.34
N VAL A 229 0.35 21.29 18.63
CA VAL A 229 -0.41 20.18 18.08
C VAL A 229 -1.35 19.66 19.15
N THR A 230 -2.65 19.69 18.86
CA THR A 230 -3.69 19.21 19.77
C THR A 230 -4.40 18.03 19.12
N THR A 231 -4.30 16.85 19.70
CA THR A 231 -4.98 15.65 19.20
C THR A 231 -6.09 15.24 20.16
N THR A 232 -7.28 15.05 19.60
CA THR A 232 -8.47 14.55 20.29
C THR A 232 -8.97 13.28 19.63
N GLN A 233 -9.79 12.51 20.34
CA GLN A 233 -10.37 11.28 19.84
C GLN A 233 -11.89 11.29 20.07
N SER A 234 -12.65 10.77 19.11
CA SER A 234 -14.13 10.83 19.11
C SER A 234 -14.80 9.63 19.80
N GLY A 235 -14.04 8.62 20.19
CA GLY A 235 -14.54 7.40 20.83
C GLY A 235 -14.85 7.57 22.32
N SER A 236 -15.57 6.59 22.86
CA SER A 236 -15.96 6.51 24.28
C SER A 236 -14.93 5.83 25.17
N GLU A 237 -13.92 5.18 24.59
CA GLU A 237 -12.87 4.45 25.31
C GLU A 237 -11.49 5.03 25.00
N PRO A 238 -10.52 4.92 25.92
CA PRO A 238 -9.16 5.39 25.68
C PRO A 238 -8.50 4.64 24.52
N VAL A 239 -7.77 5.37 23.68
CA VAL A 239 -7.01 4.78 22.57
C VAL A 239 -5.52 4.95 22.81
N SER A 240 -4.78 3.85 22.79
CA SER A 240 -3.32 3.86 22.85
C SER A 240 -2.75 3.81 21.44
N VAL A 241 -2.12 4.89 21.03
CA VAL A 241 -1.47 5.03 19.73
C VAL A 241 0.01 4.74 19.88
N GLN A 242 0.54 3.84 19.07
CA GLN A 242 1.98 3.66 18.95
C GLN A 242 2.54 4.90 18.25
N THR A 243 3.55 5.53 18.84
CA THR A 243 4.16 6.78 18.38
C THR A 243 5.63 6.64 18.04
N GLY A 244 6.21 5.45 18.24
CA GLY A 244 7.57 5.02 17.94
C GLY A 244 7.63 3.56 17.45
N GLY A 245 8.72 3.12 16.81
CA GLY A 245 8.89 1.73 16.37
C GLY A 245 8.01 1.25 15.20
N LYS A 246 8.34 0.08 14.64
CA LYS A 246 7.55 -0.56 13.57
C LYS A 246 6.13 -0.81 14.06
N GLN A 247 5.16 -0.18 13.43
CA GLN A 247 3.75 -0.41 13.75
C GLN A 247 3.25 -1.68 13.06
N TRP A 248 2.49 -2.47 13.81
CA TRP A 248 1.97 -3.76 13.37
C TRP A 248 0.45 -3.71 13.23
N TYR A 249 -0.04 -2.72 12.49
CA TYR A 249 -1.41 -2.66 11.99
C TYR A 249 -1.48 -3.29 10.59
N ILE A 250 -2.70 -3.44 10.05
CA ILE A 250 -2.91 -3.83 8.66
C ILE A 250 -2.34 -2.72 7.76
N HIS A 251 -1.23 -3.01 7.09
CA HIS A 251 -0.57 -2.07 6.19
C HIS A 251 -0.91 -2.38 4.74
N SER A 252 -0.86 -1.35 3.89
CA SER A 252 -0.86 -1.56 2.45
C SER A 252 0.52 -2.09 2.03
N THR A 253 0.56 -3.27 1.41
CA THR A 253 1.72 -3.78 0.70
C THR A 253 1.66 -3.40 -0.77
N ASP A 254 2.84 -3.21 -1.37
CA ASP A 254 2.97 -3.13 -2.82
C ASP A 254 3.13 -4.54 -3.45
N LEU A 255 3.34 -4.59 -4.76
CA LEU A 255 3.57 -5.85 -5.51
C LEU A 255 4.77 -6.66 -5.04
N TRP A 256 5.70 -6.05 -4.30
CA TRP A 256 6.89 -6.72 -3.78
C TRP A 256 6.66 -7.28 -2.37
N GLY A 257 5.46 -7.10 -1.82
CA GLY A 257 5.16 -7.44 -0.44
C GLY A 257 5.95 -6.59 0.55
N GLU A 258 6.59 -5.52 0.06
CA GLU A 258 7.29 -4.57 0.90
C GLU A 258 6.22 -3.65 1.49
N PRO A 259 6.09 -3.60 2.81
CA PRO A 259 5.23 -2.63 3.44
C PRO A 259 5.79 -1.26 3.07
N GLN A 260 4.90 -0.32 2.75
CA GLN A 260 5.28 1.08 2.68
C GLN A 260 5.55 1.56 4.12
N PHE A 261 6.70 1.14 4.65
CA PHE A 261 7.18 1.62 5.93
C PHE A 261 7.63 3.05 5.74
N GLU A 262 7.15 3.89 6.62
CA GLU A 262 7.86 5.10 6.98
C GLU A 262 8.36 4.87 8.40
N TYR A 263 9.49 5.48 8.77
CA TYR A 263 10.33 4.99 9.87
C TYR A 263 10.49 6.05 11.00
N MET A 264 9.45 6.72 11.53
CA MET A 264 9.65 7.92 12.39
C MET A 264 8.62 8.22 13.48
N TRP A 265 9.06 8.85 14.57
CA TRP A 265 8.21 9.28 15.69
C TRP A 265 7.02 10.13 15.24
N ARG A 266 5.87 9.99 15.90
CA ARG A 266 4.74 10.92 15.68
C ARG A 266 4.97 12.25 16.35
N ILE A 267 4.40 13.29 15.75
CA ILE A 267 4.34 14.60 16.35
C ILE A 267 3.53 14.63 17.67
N ILE A 268 2.82 13.57 18.06
CA ILE A 268 2.10 13.51 19.34
C ILE A 268 2.91 12.89 20.50
N HIS A 269 4.10 12.35 20.27
CA HIS A 269 4.90 11.77 21.35
C HIS A 269 5.45 12.87 22.28
N PRO A 270 5.12 12.89 23.59
CA PRO A 270 5.44 14.02 24.47
C PRO A 270 6.94 14.25 24.66
N ASP A 271 7.70 13.19 24.92
CA ASP A 271 9.10 13.30 25.37
C ASP A 271 10.16 13.13 24.27
N LYS A 272 9.75 13.05 23.01
CA LYS A 272 10.68 12.87 21.88
C LYS A 272 10.96 14.22 21.23
N PRO A 273 12.08 14.38 20.51
CA PRO A 273 12.31 15.57 19.69
C PRO A 273 11.28 15.68 18.55
N LEU A 274 11.18 16.87 17.92
CA LEU A 274 10.41 17.06 16.68
C LEU A 274 10.90 16.04 15.64
N PRO A 275 10.01 15.21 15.07
CA PRO A 275 10.36 14.47 13.87
C PRO A 275 10.45 15.49 12.73
N GLU A 276 11.65 15.80 12.21
CA GLU A 276 11.91 16.70 11.06
C GLU A 276 11.23 16.26 9.75
N THR A 277 10.33 15.32 9.86
CA THR A 277 9.85 14.44 8.82
C THR A 277 8.34 14.26 8.87
N CYS A 278 7.69 14.87 9.87
CA CYS A 278 6.25 15.04 9.91
C CYS A 278 5.82 16.38 9.30
N LEU A 279 6.74 17.29 8.97
CA LEU A 279 6.40 18.64 8.49
C LEU A 279 6.89 18.85 7.07
N ARG A 280 6.07 19.51 6.25
CA ARG A 280 6.50 20.18 5.00
C ARG A 280 6.32 21.69 5.13
N ILE A 281 7.18 22.44 4.45
CA ILE A 281 7.03 23.88 4.27
C ILE A 281 6.82 24.18 2.79
N VAL A 282 5.74 24.89 2.49
CA VAL A 282 5.37 25.35 1.15
C VAL A 282 5.53 26.86 1.08
N ASN A 283 6.13 27.37 0.01
CA ASN A 283 6.18 28.81 -0.25
C ASN A 283 4.86 29.23 -0.91
N GLN A 284 4.14 30.18 -0.30
CA GLN A 284 2.80 30.57 -0.78
C GLN A 284 2.82 31.23 -2.16
N ALA A 285 3.86 31.99 -2.49
CA ALA A 285 3.93 32.70 -3.77
C ALA A 285 4.14 31.77 -4.96
N THR A 286 4.78 30.62 -4.74
CA THR A 286 5.18 29.69 -5.81
C THR A 286 4.45 28.34 -5.75
N GLY A 287 3.84 28.00 -4.62
CA GLY A 287 3.30 26.66 -4.35
C GLY A 287 4.38 25.58 -4.21
N ASN A 288 5.66 25.94 -4.27
CA ASN A 288 6.75 24.99 -4.22
C ASN A 288 7.04 24.54 -2.79
N ILE A 289 7.34 23.25 -2.63
CA ILE A 289 7.83 22.70 -1.37
C ILE A 289 9.28 23.16 -1.18
N VAL A 290 9.52 24.03 -0.20
CA VAL A 290 10.86 24.58 0.11
C VAL A 290 11.58 23.79 1.20
N ARG A 291 10.82 23.03 2.00
CA ARG A 291 11.32 22.01 2.92
C ARG A 291 10.40 20.80 2.85
N SER A 292 10.93 19.69 2.36
CA SER A 292 10.25 18.40 2.42
C SER A 292 10.70 17.65 3.68
N PRO A 293 9.85 16.76 4.21
CA PRO A 293 10.32 15.72 5.11
C PRO A 293 11.54 15.03 4.54
N ARG A 294 12.55 14.77 5.36
CA ARG A 294 13.64 13.90 4.90
C ARG A 294 13.06 12.55 4.46
N PRO A 295 13.33 12.09 3.22
CA PRO A 295 13.03 10.72 2.84
C PRO A 295 13.94 9.78 3.64
N PHE A 296 13.38 8.68 4.15
CA PHE A 296 14.17 7.67 4.83
C PHE A 296 14.70 6.63 3.83
N SER A 297 15.97 6.26 3.95
CA SER A 297 16.55 5.14 3.19
C SER A 297 16.18 3.82 3.87
N ALA A 298 15.38 3.00 3.20
CA ALA A 298 14.70 1.78 3.67
C ALA A 298 15.58 0.61 4.19
N GLN A 299 16.82 0.84 4.62
CA GLN A 299 17.65 -0.21 5.21
C GLN A 299 17.54 -0.18 6.73
N GLY A 300 16.52 -0.87 7.26
CA GLY A 300 16.58 -1.37 8.63
C GLY A 300 17.82 -2.27 8.81
N PRO A 301 18.40 -2.36 10.02
CA PRO A 301 19.59 -3.18 10.24
C PRO A 301 19.35 -4.66 9.87
N PRO A 302 20.37 -5.36 9.31
CA PRO A 302 20.28 -6.79 9.04
C PRO A 302 19.98 -7.57 10.33
N GLY A 303 18.98 -8.44 10.32
CA GLY A 303 18.70 -9.38 11.41
C GLY A 303 17.57 -9.00 12.38
N TYR A 304 16.81 -7.92 12.13
CA TYR A 304 15.64 -7.63 12.95
C TYR A 304 14.45 -8.55 12.57
N SER A 305 14.08 -9.46 13.48
CA SER A 305 12.91 -10.31 13.28
C SER A 305 11.62 -9.52 13.53
N GLY A 306 10.78 -9.42 12.50
CA GLY A 306 9.52 -8.70 12.52
C GLY A 306 8.41 -9.37 13.34
N ALA A 307 8.65 -9.69 14.61
CA ALA A 307 7.67 -10.38 15.45
C ALA A 307 7.48 -9.74 16.83
N ALA A 308 8.20 -8.67 17.14
CA ALA A 308 8.22 -8.13 18.48
C ALA A 308 7.08 -7.13 18.71
N ALA A 309 6.40 -7.26 19.85
CA ALA A 309 5.36 -6.33 20.30
C ALA A 309 5.93 -4.91 20.48
N PRO A 310 5.11 -3.86 20.33
CA PRO A 310 5.52 -2.47 20.56
C PRO A 310 6.15 -2.29 21.94
N LEU A 311 7.03 -1.30 22.08
CA LEU A 311 7.50 -0.88 23.39
C LEU A 311 6.41 -0.08 24.10
N LEU A 312 6.34 -0.21 25.43
CA LEU A 312 5.44 0.61 26.23
C LEU A 312 5.81 2.09 26.17
N ASP A 313 7.10 2.41 26.17
CA ASP A 313 7.62 3.79 26.09
C ASP A 313 7.26 4.50 24.78
N ASP A 314 6.84 3.74 23.76
CA ASP A 314 6.47 4.28 22.46
C ASP A 314 4.95 4.52 22.35
N MET A 315 4.18 4.19 23.38
CA MET A 315 2.72 4.32 23.37
C MET A 315 2.28 5.66 23.99
N VAL A 316 1.36 6.34 23.33
CA VAL A 316 0.64 7.50 23.88
C VAL A 316 -0.83 7.15 23.99
N THR A 317 -1.41 7.31 25.18
CA THR A 317 -2.84 7.12 25.41
C THR A 317 -3.57 8.44 25.28
N ILE A 318 -4.64 8.45 24.47
CA ILE A 318 -5.55 9.57 24.29
C ILE A 318 -6.88 9.20 24.94
N GLU A 319 -7.21 9.87 26.03
CA GLU A 319 -8.44 9.64 26.79
C GLU A 319 -9.65 10.33 26.12
N PRO A 320 -10.87 9.78 26.21
CA PRO A 320 -12.07 10.43 25.71
C PRO A 320 -12.24 11.83 26.32
N GLY A 321 -12.42 12.84 25.48
CA GLY A 321 -12.61 14.22 25.91
C GLY A 321 -11.39 14.90 26.55
N ARG A 322 -10.22 14.24 26.63
CA ARG A 322 -8.98 14.87 27.10
C ARG A 322 -7.94 14.94 25.98
N PRO A 323 -7.70 16.12 25.39
CA PRO A 323 -6.73 16.26 24.31
C PRO A 323 -5.31 15.95 24.77
N VAL A 324 -4.53 15.31 23.91
CA VAL A 324 -3.07 15.33 23.99
C VAL A 324 -2.59 16.61 23.33
N VAL A 325 -1.92 17.47 24.09
CA VAL A 325 -1.36 18.73 23.59
C VAL A 325 0.15 18.63 23.63
N ARG A 326 0.78 18.88 22.49
CA ARG A 326 2.24 18.99 22.40
C ARG A 326 2.62 20.35 21.83
N LEU A 327 3.60 20.99 22.46
CA LEU A 327 4.27 22.16 21.93
C LEU A 327 5.57 21.72 21.28
N VAL A 328 5.75 22.08 20.01
CA VAL A 328 6.88 21.63 19.21
C VAL A 328 7.66 22.83 18.72
N ASP A 329 8.92 22.95 19.15
CA ASP A 329 9.81 23.98 18.64
C ASP A 329 10.18 23.67 17.18
N ILE A 330 9.71 24.51 16.27
CA ILE A 330 9.95 24.40 14.82
C ILE A 330 10.96 25.43 14.32
N SER A 331 11.56 26.22 15.22
CA SER A 331 12.50 27.29 14.88
C SER A 331 13.68 26.76 14.07
N LYS A 332 14.24 25.61 14.47
CA LYS A 332 15.34 24.96 13.74
C LYS A 332 14.94 24.46 12.35
N PHE A 333 13.69 24.05 12.18
CA PHE A 333 13.16 23.57 10.91
C PHE A 333 12.94 24.73 9.93
N ILE A 334 12.55 25.91 10.43
CA ILE A 334 12.38 27.14 9.64
C ILE A 334 13.72 27.80 9.31
N ILE A 335 14.57 28.01 10.31
CA ILE A 335 15.85 28.74 10.19
C ILE A 335 16.91 27.89 9.47
N GLY A 336 16.72 26.57 9.44
CA GLY A 336 17.57 25.61 8.75
C GLY A 336 18.77 25.14 9.60
N TRP A 337 19.23 23.93 9.31
CA TRP A 337 20.55 23.46 9.73
C TRP A 337 21.65 24.12 8.87
N PRO A 338 22.93 24.13 9.30
CA PRO A 338 24.03 24.79 8.58
C PRO A 338 24.16 24.42 7.09
N ILE A 339 23.59 23.29 6.67
CA ILE A 339 23.70 22.71 5.33
C ILE A 339 22.47 23.03 4.44
N GLN A 340 21.33 23.42 5.03
CA GLN A 340 20.07 23.64 4.29
C GLN A 340 19.79 25.12 3.96
N GLY A 341 20.56 26.04 4.55
CA GLY A 341 20.39 27.48 4.39
C GLY A 341 19.14 28.03 5.09
N ARG A 342 19.13 29.34 5.34
CA ARG A 342 17.92 30.03 5.83
C ARG A 342 16.89 30.12 4.73
N LEU A 343 15.61 30.04 5.08
CA LEU A 343 14.54 30.38 4.16
C LEU A 343 14.58 31.89 3.86
N PRO A 344 14.38 32.30 2.59
CA PRO A 344 14.35 33.72 2.23
C PRO A 344 13.10 34.41 2.76
N ASP A 345 13.11 35.74 2.77
CA ASP A 345 11.95 36.54 3.12
C ASP A 345 10.74 36.18 2.23
N GLY A 346 9.58 36.03 2.85
CA GLY A 346 8.39 35.54 2.15
C GLY A 346 7.32 35.00 3.11
N ARG A 347 6.21 34.54 2.52
CA ARG A 347 5.14 33.86 3.27
C ARG A 347 5.15 32.36 2.97
N TYR A 348 4.90 31.59 4.01
CA TYR A 348 5.04 30.14 3.99
C TYR A 348 3.93 29.47 4.78
N GLU A 349 3.66 28.23 4.41
CA GLU A 349 2.70 27.35 5.08
C GLU A 349 3.42 26.12 5.62
N ILE A 350 3.07 25.71 6.83
CA ILE A 350 3.46 24.45 7.42
C ILE A 350 2.28 23.51 7.36
N HIS A 351 2.56 22.29 6.90
CA HIS A 351 1.57 21.22 6.87
C HIS A 351 2.15 19.99 7.56
N LEU A 352 1.35 19.36 8.41
CA LEU A 352 1.62 18.02 8.92
C LEU A 352 1.39 16.99 7.81
N ILE A 353 2.30 16.03 7.71
CA ILE A 353 2.21 14.93 6.76
C ILE A 353 1.86 13.66 7.52
N GLU A 354 0.81 12.97 7.04
CA GLU A 354 0.48 11.62 7.45
C GLU A 354 1.66 10.70 7.18
N ARG A 355 2.28 10.14 8.23
CA ARG A 355 3.38 9.19 8.05
C ARG A 355 3.22 7.80 8.68
N GLY A 356 4.24 6.95 8.75
CA GLY A 356 4.34 5.67 9.50
C GLY A 356 5.69 5.56 10.25
N ILE A 357 5.92 4.51 11.08
CA ILE A 357 7.03 4.48 12.09
C ILE A 357 8.02 3.27 12.10
N ASP A 358 9.28 3.45 12.58
CA ASP A 358 10.30 2.47 13.07
C ASP A 358 11.27 3.04 14.16
N ASP A 359 11.99 2.20 14.93
CA ASP A 359 13.03 2.56 15.95
C ASP A 359 14.06 1.43 16.26
N ARG A 360 15.22 1.80 16.85
CA ARG A 360 16.24 0.90 17.45
C ARG A 360 16.04 0.74 18.96
N VAL A 361 16.23 -0.47 19.50
CA VAL A 361 16.05 -0.74 20.94
C VAL A 361 17.08 -1.73 21.52
N PRO A 362 17.80 -1.38 22.60
CA PRO A 362 18.28 -2.33 23.61
C PRO A 362 17.19 -2.62 24.66
N GLN A 363 17.18 -3.82 25.25
CA GLN A 363 16.16 -4.39 26.17
C GLN A 363 15.28 -3.38 26.95
N ARG A 364 14.02 -3.23 26.52
CA ARG A 364 12.96 -2.44 27.19
C ARG A 364 11.66 -3.26 27.35
N LEU A 365 10.77 -2.80 28.23
CA LEU A 365 9.46 -3.42 28.49
C LEU A 365 8.55 -3.32 27.24
N ARG A 366 7.92 -4.43 26.89
CA ARG A 366 7.03 -4.56 25.72
C ARG A 366 5.58 -4.64 26.13
N VAL A 367 4.69 -4.20 25.23
CA VAL A 367 3.24 -4.39 25.38
C VAL A 367 2.94 -5.90 25.49
N PRO A 368 2.20 -6.35 26.52
CA PRO A 368 1.81 -7.75 26.65
C PRO A 368 1.07 -8.22 25.39
N LYS A 369 1.44 -9.40 24.87
CA LYS A 369 0.87 -9.95 23.62
C LYS A 369 -0.67 -9.98 23.60
N ARG A 370 -1.31 -10.22 24.76
CA ARG A 370 -2.78 -10.24 24.90
C ARG A 370 -3.46 -8.88 24.63
N LEU A 371 -2.72 -7.78 24.77
CA LEU A 371 -3.20 -6.41 24.53
C LEU A 371 -2.78 -5.90 23.14
N TRP A 372 -2.09 -6.74 22.36
CA TRP A 372 -1.56 -6.38 21.06
C TRP A 372 -2.30 -7.12 19.96
N ASN A 373 -3.14 -6.39 19.22
CA ASN A 373 -3.83 -6.90 18.05
C ASN A 373 -3.18 -6.37 16.77
N LYS A 374 -2.88 -7.26 15.82
CA LYS A 374 -2.32 -6.91 14.52
C LYS A 374 -3.37 -6.65 13.44
N GLN A 375 -4.62 -7.06 13.69
CA GLN A 375 -5.76 -6.91 12.79
C GLN A 375 -6.56 -5.64 13.11
N VAL A 376 -5.84 -4.53 13.21
CA VAL A 376 -6.41 -3.19 13.42
C VAL A 376 -5.84 -2.31 12.33
N LEU A 377 -6.63 -1.36 11.83
CA LEU A 377 -6.14 -0.37 10.88
C LEU A 377 -5.32 0.71 11.60
N PRO A 378 -4.36 1.37 10.91
CA PRO A 378 -3.63 2.47 11.51
C PRO A 378 -4.57 3.60 11.93
N ALA A 379 -4.41 4.07 13.16
CA ALA A 379 -4.95 5.37 13.52
C ALA A 379 -4.23 6.45 12.70
N ARG A 380 -4.99 7.29 12.01
CA ARG A 380 -4.45 8.37 11.18
C ARG A 380 -4.45 9.65 11.99
N LEU A 381 -3.31 10.35 11.98
CA LEU A 381 -3.21 11.71 12.49
C LEU A 381 -3.28 12.61 11.28
N PHE A 382 -4.43 13.23 11.08
CA PHE A 382 -4.70 14.12 9.97
C PHE A 382 -5.12 15.48 10.51
N SER A 383 -4.69 16.52 9.80
CA SER A 383 -4.96 17.92 10.11
C SER A 383 -5.18 18.61 8.77
N ASP A 384 -6.35 19.24 8.62
CA ASP A 384 -6.65 20.16 7.52
C ASP A 384 -6.14 21.58 7.80
N ASP A 385 -5.63 21.83 9.01
CA ASP A 385 -5.16 23.14 9.41
C ASP A 385 -3.89 23.51 8.63
N VAL A 386 -3.86 24.76 8.16
CA VAL A 386 -2.68 25.35 7.53
C VAL A 386 -2.11 26.40 8.46
N VAL A 387 -0.88 26.15 8.92
CA VAL A 387 -0.20 27.11 9.80
C VAL A 387 0.66 28.05 8.96
N GLU A 388 0.24 29.30 8.88
CA GLU A 388 0.94 30.33 8.12
C GLU A 388 2.03 31.02 8.96
N PHE A 389 3.13 31.38 8.31
CA PHE A 389 4.14 32.26 8.89
C PHE A 389 4.83 33.11 7.82
N ARG A 390 5.40 34.23 8.27
CA ARG A 390 6.15 35.14 7.42
C ARG A 390 7.59 35.23 7.90
N ILE A 391 8.54 35.24 6.96
CA ILE A 391 9.94 35.56 7.21
C ILE A 391 10.20 36.98 6.72
N GLN A 392 10.83 37.78 7.58
CA GLN A 392 11.29 39.12 7.27
C GLN A 392 12.65 39.34 7.94
N ASP A 393 13.63 39.81 7.18
CA ASP A 393 15.01 40.03 7.64
C ASP A 393 15.64 38.77 8.28
N GLY A 394 15.24 37.59 7.80
CA GLY A 394 15.68 36.29 8.33
C GLY A 394 15.09 35.90 9.68
N GLU A 395 14.07 36.60 10.18
CA GLU A 395 13.33 36.29 11.41
C GLU A 395 11.87 35.93 11.08
N VAL A 396 11.26 35.10 11.93
CA VAL A 396 9.84 34.77 11.80
C VAL A 396 9.02 35.87 12.44
N VAL A 397 8.18 36.54 11.64
CA VAL A 397 7.24 37.56 12.10
C VAL A 397 5.81 36.99 12.15
N GLY A 398 4.99 37.60 13.01
CA GLY A 398 3.62 37.17 13.37
C GLY A 398 2.80 36.67 12.21
#